data_AF-N9LXK7-F1
#
_entry.id   AF-N9LXK7-F1
#
_cell.length_a   1.000
_cell.length_b   1.000
_cell.length_c   1.000
_cell.angle_alpha   90.00
_cell.angle_beta   90.00
_cell.angle_gamma   90.00
#
_symmetry.space_group_name_H-M   'P 1'
#
loop_
_entity.id
_entity.type
_entity.pdbx_description
1 polymer ?
#
loop_
_entity_poly.entity_id
_entity_poly.type
_entity_poly.pdbx_seq_one_letter_code
_entity_poly.pdbx_strand_id
1 'polypeptide(L)'
;MTVIPTIDLVDALAAEYADKSPREILELALSQEGEIAISFSGAEDVVLIDIASRLGKPFRVFSLDTGRLHAETYQFIETVRKHYKIDIEICFPESTAVQQFVTEKGLFSFFEDGHQECCGIRKVQPLRKKLATLDGWITGQRKDQSPTRSEVPVVQADAGFSGEGKQLIKYNPLANWSSADVWSYIRMMEIPYNPLHERGFISIGCEPCTRAVLPNQHEREGRWWWEEATHKECGLHAGNLKK
;
A
#
# COMPACT_ATOMS: atom_id res chain seq x y z
N MET A 1 19.01 16.76 12.40
CA MET A 1 17.62 17.13 12.10
C MET A 1 17.47 16.98 10.60
N THR A 2 16.67 16.01 10.15
CA THR A 2 16.44 15.76 8.72
C THR A 2 15.09 16.35 8.35
N VAL A 3 15.10 17.31 7.43
CA VAL A 3 13.92 17.97 6.85
C VAL A 3 13.47 17.16 5.65
N ILE A 4 12.16 17.05 5.42
CA ILE A 4 11.61 16.33 4.26
C ILE A 4 12.31 16.80 2.98
N PRO A 5 12.88 15.88 2.19
CA PRO A 5 13.65 16.24 1.01
C PRO A 5 12.74 16.93 0.01
N THR A 6 13.24 18.01 -0.60
CA THR A 6 12.58 18.60 -1.76
C THR A 6 12.67 17.65 -2.95
N ILE A 7 11.75 17.78 -3.91
CA ILE A 7 11.74 16.93 -5.12
C ILE A 7 13.10 16.86 -5.83
N ASP A 8 13.87 17.94 -5.83
CA ASP A 8 15.19 18.03 -6.45
C ASP A 8 16.26 17.19 -5.75
N LEU A 9 16.03 16.81 -4.49
CA LEU A 9 16.93 15.96 -3.68
C LEU A 9 16.48 14.50 -3.63
N VAL A 10 15.27 14.20 -4.10
CA VAL A 10 14.70 12.84 -3.99
C VAL A 10 15.50 11.83 -4.81
N ASP A 11 15.96 12.19 -6.01
CA ASP A 11 16.73 11.27 -6.85
C ASP A 11 18.09 10.92 -6.22
N ALA A 12 18.76 11.92 -5.62
CA ALA A 12 20.00 11.69 -4.89
C ALA A 12 19.78 10.78 -3.67
N LEU A 13 18.69 11.01 -2.92
CA LEU A 13 18.34 10.20 -1.76
C LEU A 13 17.93 8.77 -2.18
N ALA A 14 17.22 8.62 -3.29
CA ALA A 14 16.86 7.32 -3.86
C ALA A 14 18.11 6.52 -4.25
N ALA A 15 19.13 7.18 -4.82
CA ALA A 15 20.41 6.55 -5.15
C ALA A 15 21.21 6.17 -3.90
N GLU A 16 21.29 7.05 -2.90
CA GLU A 16 22.01 6.78 -1.64
C GLU A 16 21.38 5.61 -0.87
N TYR A 17 20.05 5.50 -0.89
CA TYR A 17 19.31 4.46 -0.18
C TYR A 17 19.00 3.23 -1.03
N ALA A 18 19.45 3.18 -2.28
CA ALA A 18 19.06 2.14 -3.25
C ALA A 18 19.33 0.72 -2.75
N ASP A 19 20.45 0.50 -2.04
CA ASP A 19 20.87 -0.80 -1.52
C ASP A 19 20.75 -0.92 0.01
N LYS A 20 20.07 0.04 0.64
CA LYS A 20 19.89 0.09 2.09
C LYS A 20 18.80 -0.88 2.56
N SER A 21 18.93 -1.33 3.81
CA SER A 21 17.93 -2.22 4.39
C SER A 21 16.58 -1.52 4.57
N PRO A 22 15.44 -2.25 4.59
CA PRO A 22 14.15 -1.64 4.89
C PRO A 22 14.12 -0.91 6.22
N ARG A 23 14.91 -1.38 7.20
CA ARG A 23 15.06 -0.73 8.50
C ARG A 23 15.69 0.66 8.35
N GLU A 24 16.78 0.79 7.60
CA GLU A 24 17.44 2.08 7.35
C GLU A 24 16.53 3.04 6.57
N ILE A 25 15.78 2.55 5.58
CA ILE A 25 14.84 3.38 4.81
C ILE A 25 13.66 3.84 5.67
N LEU A 26 13.12 2.96 6.53
CA LEU A 26 12.09 3.33 7.51
C LEU A 26 12.63 4.33 8.55
N GLU A 27 13.85 4.13 9.02
CA GLU A 27 14.49 5.05 9.96
C GLU A 27 14.70 6.44 9.33
N LEU A 28 15.11 6.50 8.07
CA LEU A 28 15.17 7.75 7.30
C LEU A 28 13.80 8.44 7.26
N ALA A 29 12.75 7.71 6.85
CA ALA A 29 11.40 8.27 6.72
C ALA A 29 10.85 8.77 8.07
N LEU A 30 10.95 7.96 9.12
CA LEU A 30 10.44 8.30 10.46
C LEU A 30 11.30 9.32 11.22
N SER A 31 12.46 9.71 10.68
CA SER A 31 13.31 10.77 11.24
C SER A 31 13.11 12.12 10.54
N GLN A 32 12.24 12.21 9.53
CA GLN A 32 11.95 13.48 8.89
C GLN A 32 11.06 14.36 9.78
N GLU A 33 11.28 15.66 9.71
CA GLU A 33 10.35 16.64 10.28
C GLU A 33 9.14 16.82 9.35
N GLY A 34 7.94 16.50 9.84
CA GLY A 34 6.68 16.64 9.10
C GLY A 34 5.72 15.47 9.36
N GLU A 35 4.60 15.46 8.65
CA GLU A 35 3.57 14.44 8.83
C GLU A 35 3.79 13.25 7.90
N ILE A 36 4.25 12.13 8.47
CA ILE A 36 4.49 10.87 7.73
C ILE A 36 3.67 9.74 8.32
N ALA A 37 3.08 8.92 7.44
CA ALA A 37 2.32 7.74 7.86
C ALA A 37 2.59 6.51 6.98
N ILE A 38 2.50 5.34 7.60
CA ILE A 38 2.55 4.04 6.92
C ILE A 38 1.17 3.72 6.38
N SER A 39 1.08 3.43 5.09
CA SER A 39 -0.11 2.87 4.45
C SER A 39 -0.13 1.37 4.69
N PHE A 40 -1.10 0.89 5.47
CA PHE A 40 -1.28 -0.54 5.75
C PHE A 40 -2.54 -1.08 5.09
N SER A 41 -2.38 -2.08 4.23
CA SER A 41 -3.45 -2.67 3.43
C SER A 41 -4.16 -3.86 4.09
N GLY A 42 -3.65 -4.36 5.23
CA GLY A 42 -4.15 -5.57 5.87
C GLY A 42 -3.66 -6.86 5.18
N ALA A 43 -2.46 -6.83 4.60
CA ALA A 43 -1.83 -7.96 3.93
C ALA A 43 -0.38 -8.17 4.45
N GLU A 44 0.54 -8.59 3.59
CA GLU A 44 1.93 -8.87 3.96
C GLU A 44 2.75 -7.60 4.29
N ASP A 45 2.21 -6.41 3.98
CA ASP A 45 2.80 -5.12 4.31
C ASP A 45 2.81 -4.79 5.82
N VAL A 46 2.26 -5.67 6.66
CA VAL A 46 2.42 -5.66 8.13
C VAL A 46 3.89 -5.63 8.58
N VAL A 47 4.80 -6.17 7.76
CA VAL A 47 6.25 -6.11 8.01
C VAL A 47 6.73 -4.68 8.27
N LEU A 48 6.17 -3.68 7.59
CA LEU A 48 6.54 -2.28 7.81
C LEU A 48 6.18 -1.81 9.22
N ILE A 49 5.04 -2.24 9.76
CA ILE A 49 4.59 -1.91 11.12
C ILE A 49 5.50 -2.58 12.15
N ASP A 50 5.86 -3.85 11.95
CA ASP A 50 6.77 -4.55 12.86
C ASP A 50 8.13 -3.85 12.92
N ILE A 51 8.75 -3.59 11.77
CA ILE A 51 10.04 -2.90 11.72
C ILE A 51 9.93 -1.51 12.36
N ALA A 52 8.88 -0.73 12.06
CA ALA A 52 8.67 0.58 12.65
C ALA A 52 8.52 0.51 14.18
N SER A 53 7.77 -0.47 14.70
CA SER A 53 7.60 -0.66 16.15
C SER A 53 8.92 -0.95 16.88
N ARG A 54 9.89 -1.56 16.20
CA ARG A 54 11.22 -1.89 16.73
C ARG A 54 12.25 -0.76 16.56
N LEU A 55 11.90 0.33 15.88
CA LEU A 55 12.76 1.51 15.75
C LEU A 55 12.69 2.44 16.97
N GLY A 56 11.67 2.31 17.81
CA GLY A 56 11.49 3.16 19.00
C GLY A 56 11.17 4.62 18.69
N LYS A 57 10.72 4.91 17.46
CA LYS A 57 10.27 6.24 17.01
C LYS A 57 8.74 6.27 16.97
N PRO A 58 8.08 7.41 17.20
CA PRO A 58 6.66 7.54 16.96
C PRO A 58 6.36 7.36 15.47
N PHE A 59 5.28 6.67 15.14
CA PHE A 59 4.82 6.49 13.76
C PHE A 59 3.30 6.45 13.70
N ARG A 60 2.76 6.86 12.56
CA ARG A 60 1.33 6.82 12.26
C ARG A 60 1.06 5.72 11.24
N VAL A 61 -0.11 5.11 11.33
CA VAL A 61 -0.57 4.10 10.36
C VAL A 61 -1.97 4.46 9.90
N PHE A 62 -2.24 4.31 8.61
CA PHE A 62 -3.59 4.43 8.06
C PHE A 62 -3.92 3.24 7.17
N SER A 63 -5.21 2.90 7.10
CA SER A 63 -5.73 1.85 6.23
C SER A 63 -6.92 2.37 5.42
N LEU A 64 -6.99 2.01 4.14
CA LEU A 64 -8.12 2.35 3.28
C LEU A 64 -9.18 1.27 3.41
N ASP A 65 -10.29 1.59 4.08
CA ASP A 65 -11.44 0.72 4.09
C ASP A 65 -12.36 1.06 2.92
N THR A 66 -12.38 0.20 1.92
CA THR A 66 -13.22 0.35 0.72
C THR A 66 -14.69 0.02 0.98
N GLY A 67 -15.02 -0.50 2.16
CA GLY A 67 -16.31 -1.10 2.50
C GLY A 67 -16.53 -2.49 1.89
N ARG A 68 -15.51 -3.04 1.21
CA ARG A 68 -15.57 -4.33 0.47
C ARG A 68 -14.33 -5.20 0.71
N LEU A 69 -13.62 -4.97 1.80
CA LEU A 69 -12.52 -5.84 2.25
C LEU A 69 -13.07 -7.20 2.71
N HIS A 70 -12.21 -8.21 2.74
CA HIS A 70 -12.56 -9.49 3.35
C HIS A 70 -12.79 -9.32 4.85
N ALA A 71 -13.66 -10.13 5.44
CA ALA A 71 -13.86 -10.15 6.90
C ALA A 71 -12.55 -10.44 7.65
N GLU A 72 -11.74 -11.35 7.10
CA GLU A 72 -10.41 -11.69 7.58
C GLU A 72 -9.46 -10.49 7.57
N THR A 73 -9.56 -9.60 6.56
CA THR A 73 -8.77 -8.36 6.52
C THR A 73 -9.15 -7.41 7.65
N TYR A 74 -10.44 -7.25 7.96
CA TYR A 74 -10.86 -6.44 9.12
C TYR A 74 -10.36 -7.02 10.44
N GLN A 75 -10.53 -8.34 10.63
CA GLN A 75 -10.05 -9.04 11.83
C GLN A 75 -8.53 -8.89 11.98
N PHE A 76 -7.81 -8.96 10.87
CA PHE A 76 -6.36 -8.82 10.86
C PHE A 76 -5.92 -7.38 11.17
N ILE A 77 -6.55 -6.36 10.59
CA ILE A 77 -6.29 -4.96 10.92
C ILE A 77 -6.47 -4.72 12.43
N GLU A 78 -7.56 -5.23 13.01
CA GLU A 78 -7.81 -5.14 14.45
C GLU A 78 -6.79 -5.92 15.29
N THR A 79 -6.35 -7.08 14.79
CA THR A 79 -5.29 -7.89 15.42
C THR A 79 -3.98 -7.11 15.47
N VAL A 80 -3.57 -6.49 14.37
CA VAL A 80 -2.37 -5.65 14.28
C VAL A 80 -2.48 -4.45 15.23
N ARG A 81 -3.62 -3.74 15.22
CA ARG A 81 -3.89 -2.62 16.13
C ARG A 81 -3.66 -3.00 17.60
N LYS A 82 -4.22 -4.14 18.02
CA LYS A 82 -4.09 -4.66 19.38
C LYS A 82 -2.68 -5.18 19.70
N HIS A 83 -2.06 -5.89 18.76
CA HIS A 83 -0.75 -6.52 18.94
C HIS A 83 0.35 -5.47 19.15
N TYR A 84 0.40 -4.45 18.29
CA TYR A 84 1.40 -3.38 18.37
C TYR A 84 0.97 -2.22 19.28
N LYS A 85 -0.27 -2.22 19.78
CA LYS A 85 -0.84 -1.15 20.62
C LYS A 85 -0.76 0.22 19.95
N ILE A 86 -1.08 0.27 18.67
CA ILE A 86 -1.09 1.48 17.86
C ILE A 86 -2.52 1.86 17.50
N ASP A 87 -2.74 3.13 17.16
CA ASP A 87 -3.95 3.54 16.47
C ASP A 87 -3.76 3.40 14.96
N ILE A 88 -4.79 2.90 14.28
CA ILE A 88 -4.82 2.79 12.81
C ILE A 88 -5.94 3.72 12.31
N GLU A 89 -5.55 4.73 11.54
CA GLU A 89 -6.48 5.70 10.96
C GLU A 89 -7.24 5.06 9.79
N ILE A 90 -8.51 4.69 10.02
CA ILE A 90 -9.34 4.07 8.98
C ILE A 90 -9.94 5.15 8.07
N CYS A 91 -9.61 5.09 6.78
CA CYS A 91 -10.06 6.03 5.76
C CYS A 91 -11.20 5.40 4.95
N PHE A 92 -12.42 5.93 5.10
CA PHE A 92 -13.61 5.46 4.39
C PHE A 92 -13.88 6.29 3.12
N PRO A 93 -14.54 5.71 2.09
CA PRO A 93 -15.02 6.48 0.96
C PRO A 93 -16.23 7.35 1.32
N GLU A 94 -16.45 8.38 0.51
CA GLU A 94 -17.62 9.25 0.66
C GLU A 94 -18.90 8.48 0.37
N SER A 95 -19.81 8.43 1.34
CA SER A 95 -21.05 7.67 1.25
C SER A 95 -21.93 8.12 0.09
N THR A 96 -21.99 9.43 -0.18
CA THR A 96 -22.77 10.00 -1.29
C THR A 96 -22.25 9.55 -2.65
N ALA A 97 -20.93 9.58 -2.86
CA ALA A 97 -20.30 9.12 -4.10
C ALA A 97 -20.50 7.61 -4.31
N VAL A 98 -20.35 6.82 -3.25
CA VAL A 98 -20.60 5.38 -3.28
C VAL A 98 -22.07 5.07 -3.58
N GLN A 99 -23.00 5.77 -2.94
CA GLN A 99 -24.44 5.57 -3.12
C GLN A 99 -24.86 5.88 -4.55
N GLN A 100 -24.40 7.00 -5.12
CA GLN A 100 -24.68 7.35 -6.51
C GLN A 100 -24.17 6.27 -7.46
N PHE A 101 -22.89 5.91 -7.35
CA PHE A 101 -22.27 4.88 -8.19
C PHE A 101 -22.99 3.53 -8.12
N VAL A 102 -23.33 3.06 -6.91
CA VAL A 102 -24.03 1.77 -6.73
C VAL A 102 -25.48 1.84 -7.24
N THR A 103 -26.15 2.98 -7.13
CA THR A 103 -27.52 3.16 -7.64
C THR A 103 -27.56 3.08 -9.16
N GLU A 104 -26.56 3.66 -9.84
CA GLU A 104 -26.49 3.70 -11.29
C GLU A 104 -25.93 2.42 -11.90
N LYS A 105 -24.90 1.82 -11.29
CA LYS A 105 -24.12 0.72 -11.88
C LYS A 105 -24.16 -0.60 -11.09
N GLY A 106 -24.85 -0.64 -9.96
CA GLY A 106 -24.91 -1.82 -9.09
C GLY A 106 -23.64 -2.06 -8.28
N LEU A 107 -23.56 -3.24 -7.65
CA LEU A 107 -22.51 -3.57 -6.67
C LEU A 107 -21.24 -4.21 -7.27
N PHE A 108 -21.27 -4.52 -8.57
CA PHE A 108 -20.28 -5.37 -9.26
C PHE A 108 -19.89 -4.87 -10.66
N SER A 109 -20.16 -3.61 -11.00
CA SER A 109 -19.86 -3.06 -12.33
C SER A 109 -18.41 -3.24 -12.77
N PHE A 110 -17.47 -3.35 -11.83
CA PHE A 110 -16.06 -3.60 -12.10
C PHE A 110 -15.78 -4.89 -12.88
N PHE A 111 -16.68 -5.88 -12.90
CA PHE A 111 -16.53 -7.06 -13.76
C PHE A 111 -16.77 -6.77 -15.25
N GLU A 112 -17.52 -5.71 -15.56
CA GLU A 112 -17.91 -5.33 -16.93
C GLU A 112 -17.14 -4.09 -17.38
N ASP A 113 -17.10 -3.06 -16.55
CA ASP A 113 -16.50 -1.75 -16.84
C ASP A 113 -14.99 -1.69 -16.49
N GLY A 114 -14.48 -2.72 -15.83
CA GLY A 114 -13.16 -2.69 -15.20
C GLY A 114 -13.15 -1.99 -13.84
N HIS A 115 -12.11 -2.24 -13.05
CA HIS A 115 -12.06 -1.87 -11.64
C HIS A 115 -11.82 -0.38 -11.37
N GLN A 116 -11.41 0.38 -12.38
CA GLN A 116 -10.82 1.71 -12.21
C GLN A 116 -11.79 2.70 -11.56
N GLU A 117 -13.05 2.75 -11.98
CA GLU A 117 -14.05 3.67 -11.42
C GLU A 117 -14.37 3.35 -9.96
N CYS A 118 -14.66 2.06 -9.68
CA CYS A 118 -14.93 1.58 -8.32
C CYS A 118 -13.73 1.86 -7.39
N CYS A 119 -12.50 1.58 -7.85
CA CYS A 119 -11.29 1.89 -7.10
C CYS A 119 -11.05 3.41 -6.98
N GLY A 120 -11.41 4.18 -8.00
CA GLY A 120 -11.38 5.64 -7.98
C GLY A 120 -12.16 6.19 -6.80
N ILE A 121 -13.42 5.78 -6.67
CA ILE A 121 -14.33 6.21 -5.60
C ILE A 121 -13.94 5.61 -4.26
N ARG A 122 -13.76 4.28 -4.20
CA ARG A 122 -13.60 3.58 -2.92
C ARG A 122 -12.20 3.65 -2.31
N LYS A 123 -11.18 3.96 -3.12
CA LYS A 123 -9.77 3.82 -2.73
C LYS A 123 -8.94 5.07 -3.04
N VAL A 124 -8.98 5.57 -4.28
CA VAL A 124 -8.13 6.70 -4.71
C VAL A 124 -8.60 8.01 -4.09
N GLN A 125 -9.91 8.28 -4.07
CA GLN A 125 -10.47 9.48 -3.45
C GLN A 125 -10.17 9.58 -1.94
N PRO A 126 -10.47 8.56 -1.09
CA PRO A 126 -10.12 8.63 0.33
C PRO A 126 -8.62 8.68 0.56
N LEU A 127 -7.81 7.99 -0.26
CA LEU A 127 -6.35 8.14 -0.20
C LEU A 127 -5.92 9.58 -0.46
N ARG A 128 -6.43 10.22 -1.52
CA ARG A 128 -6.08 11.61 -1.85
C ARG A 128 -6.38 12.56 -0.68
N LYS A 129 -7.53 12.38 0.00
CA LYS A 129 -7.87 13.15 1.20
C LYS A 129 -6.86 12.94 2.33
N LYS A 130 -6.47 11.68 2.59
CA LYS A 130 -5.48 11.36 3.61
C LYS A 130 -4.10 11.92 3.27
N LEU A 131 -3.63 11.72 2.03
CA LEU A 131 -2.31 12.20 1.59
C LEU A 131 -2.22 13.73 1.57
N ALA A 132 -3.33 14.44 1.35
CA ALA A 132 -3.37 15.90 1.49
C ALA A 132 -3.00 16.39 2.92
N THR A 133 -3.11 15.54 3.94
CA THR A 133 -2.68 15.85 5.32
C THR A 133 -1.26 15.42 5.63
N LEU A 134 -0.54 14.78 4.71
CA LEU A 134 0.79 14.21 4.91
C LEU A 134 1.82 14.89 4.01
N ASP A 135 3.06 14.90 4.45
CA ASP A 135 4.21 15.38 3.70
C ASP A 135 5.04 14.20 3.15
N GLY A 136 4.86 13.01 3.74
CA GLY A 136 5.32 11.76 3.16
C GLY A 136 4.49 10.54 3.56
N TRP A 137 4.65 9.45 2.82
CA TRP A 137 3.95 8.20 3.09
C TRP A 137 4.80 6.99 2.75
N ILE A 138 4.62 5.92 3.53
CA ILE A 138 5.41 4.69 3.42
C ILE A 138 4.48 3.58 2.91
N THR A 139 4.90 2.84 1.89
CA THR A 139 4.12 1.74 1.31
C THR A 139 4.90 0.44 1.24
N GLY A 140 4.20 -0.70 1.33
CA GLY A 140 4.77 -2.04 1.19
C GLY A 140 5.00 -2.48 -0.26
N GLN A 141 5.06 -1.54 -1.20
CA GLN A 141 5.23 -1.87 -2.62
C GLN A 141 6.61 -2.49 -2.87
N ARG A 142 6.63 -3.61 -3.60
CA ARG A 142 7.88 -4.30 -3.99
C ARG A 142 7.97 -4.45 -5.51
N LYS A 143 9.20 -4.54 -6.02
CA LYS A 143 9.48 -4.73 -7.46
C LYS A 143 8.97 -6.08 -7.98
N ASP A 144 8.97 -7.11 -7.14
CA ASP A 144 8.60 -8.48 -7.52
C ASP A 144 7.09 -8.72 -7.65
N GLN A 145 6.25 -7.77 -7.20
CA GLN A 145 4.79 -7.91 -7.20
C GLN A 145 4.15 -7.74 -8.58
N SER A 146 4.87 -7.20 -9.55
CA SER A 146 4.36 -6.99 -10.91
C SER A 146 5.50 -6.80 -11.91
N PRO A 147 5.39 -7.38 -13.13
CA PRO A 147 6.36 -7.14 -14.20
C PRO A 147 6.52 -5.66 -14.58
N THR A 148 5.49 -4.84 -14.39
CA THR A 148 5.52 -3.39 -14.67
C THR A 148 6.19 -2.57 -13.56
N ARG A 149 6.57 -3.19 -12.44
CA ARG A 149 7.13 -2.54 -11.24
C ARG A 149 8.64 -2.73 -11.08
N SER A 150 9.35 -3.24 -12.09
CA SER A 150 10.80 -3.50 -12.03
C SER A 150 11.65 -2.29 -11.63
N GLU A 151 11.13 -1.07 -11.78
CA GLU A 151 11.84 0.18 -11.52
C GLU A 151 11.33 0.95 -10.28
N VAL A 152 10.50 0.38 -9.39
CA VAL A 152 10.04 1.10 -8.19
C VAL A 152 11.22 1.50 -7.31
N PRO A 153 11.52 2.81 -7.12
CA PRO A 153 12.62 3.25 -6.28
C PRO A 153 12.24 3.17 -4.79
N VAL A 154 13.26 3.12 -3.92
CA VAL A 154 13.09 3.09 -2.46
C VAL A 154 12.56 4.41 -1.90
N VAL A 155 12.81 5.52 -2.60
CA VAL A 155 12.28 6.86 -2.31
C VAL A 155 11.90 7.51 -3.64
N GLN A 156 10.76 8.18 -3.70
CA GLN A 156 10.31 8.94 -4.89
C GLN A 156 9.41 10.10 -4.49
N ALA A 157 9.34 11.11 -5.36
CA ALA A 157 8.29 12.09 -5.26
C ALA A 157 6.98 11.47 -5.79
N ASP A 158 5.88 11.76 -5.11
CA ASP A 158 4.57 11.26 -5.52
C ASP A 158 3.91 12.25 -6.47
N ALA A 159 4.18 12.11 -7.77
CA ALA A 159 3.57 12.97 -8.79
C ALA A 159 2.04 12.77 -8.93
N GLY A 160 1.48 11.66 -8.43
CA GLY A 160 0.04 11.36 -8.56
C GLY A 160 -0.84 12.05 -7.53
N PHE A 161 -0.26 12.37 -6.36
CA PHE A 161 -0.96 13.00 -5.25
C PHE A 161 -0.31 14.31 -4.77
N SER A 162 0.85 14.70 -5.30
CA SER A 162 1.39 16.05 -5.09
C SER A 162 0.45 17.10 -5.70
N GLY A 163 0.23 18.20 -4.97
CA GLY A 163 -0.63 19.31 -5.37
C GLY A 163 0.17 20.60 -5.56
N GLU A 164 -0.47 21.65 -6.07
CA GLU A 164 0.17 22.96 -6.19
C GLU A 164 0.64 23.45 -4.82
N GLY A 165 1.95 23.67 -4.68
CA GLY A 165 2.58 24.13 -3.43
C GLY A 165 2.77 23.07 -2.35
N LYS A 166 2.43 21.80 -2.59
CA LYS A 166 2.67 20.70 -1.63
C LYS A 166 3.34 19.49 -2.29
N GLN A 167 4.58 19.23 -1.91
CA GLN A 167 5.32 18.04 -2.31
C GLN A 167 4.97 16.88 -1.36
N LEU A 168 4.76 15.70 -1.92
CA LEU A 168 4.55 14.47 -1.15
C LEU A 168 5.63 13.46 -1.50
N ILE A 169 6.34 12.96 -0.48
CA ILE A 169 7.40 11.96 -0.67
C ILE A 169 6.87 10.56 -0.37
N LYS A 170 7.12 9.61 -1.27
CA LYS A 170 6.76 8.21 -1.09
C LYS A 170 8.00 7.38 -0.82
N TYR A 171 7.96 6.59 0.25
CA TYR A 171 8.99 5.65 0.63
C TYR A 171 8.50 4.22 0.37
N ASN A 172 9.34 3.38 -0.24
CA ASN A 172 9.07 1.97 -0.50
C ASN A 172 10.19 1.12 0.14
N PRO A 173 10.21 0.96 1.49
CA PRO A 173 11.31 0.26 2.18
C PRO A 173 11.50 -1.20 1.73
N LEU A 174 10.41 -1.84 1.28
CA LEU A 174 10.42 -3.22 0.81
C LEU A 174 10.67 -3.35 -0.70
N ALA A 175 11.03 -2.27 -1.40
CA ALA A 175 11.14 -2.24 -2.87
C ALA A 175 12.01 -3.39 -3.42
N ASN A 176 13.12 -3.70 -2.73
CA ASN A 176 14.08 -4.72 -3.14
C ASN A 176 13.90 -6.07 -2.46
N TRP A 177 12.92 -6.22 -1.55
CA TRP A 177 12.62 -7.53 -0.96
C TRP A 177 11.79 -8.37 -1.93
N SER A 178 12.13 -9.65 -2.03
CA SER A 178 11.26 -10.63 -2.64
C SER A 178 10.12 -11.02 -1.67
N SER A 179 9.08 -11.64 -2.21
CA SER A 179 8.00 -12.27 -1.44
C SER A 179 8.57 -13.31 -0.46
N ALA A 180 9.62 -14.04 -0.86
CA ALA A 180 10.30 -14.99 0.01
C ALA A 180 11.00 -14.30 1.20
N ASP A 181 11.59 -13.12 1.00
CA ASP A 181 12.22 -12.35 2.08
C ASP A 181 11.15 -11.84 3.07
N VAL A 182 10.05 -11.28 2.55
CA VAL A 182 8.90 -10.84 3.35
C VAL A 182 8.37 -11.98 4.22
N TRP A 183 8.10 -13.15 3.62
CA TRP A 183 7.58 -14.30 4.35
C TRP A 183 8.57 -14.93 5.31
N SER A 184 9.86 -14.89 4.98
CA SER A 184 10.92 -15.34 5.90
C SER A 184 10.97 -14.43 7.12
N TYR A 185 10.87 -13.11 6.94
CA TYR A 185 10.75 -12.17 8.05
C TYR A 185 9.49 -12.43 8.88
N ILE A 186 8.32 -12.60 8.22
CA ILE A 186 7.06 -12.86 8.90
C ILE A 186 7.15 -14.06 9.85
N ARG A 187 7.72 -15.16 9.35
CA ARG A 187 7.87 -16.39 10.13
C ARG A 187 8.94 -16.27 11.21
N MET A 188 10.09 -15.68 10.90
CA MET A 188 11.22 -15.58 11.84
C MET A 188 10.89 -14.67 13.03
N MET A 189 10.13 -13.62 12.78
CA MET A 189 9.74 -12.65 13.82
C MET A 189 8.39 -12.97 14.48
N GLU A 190 7.76 -14.09 14.09
CA GLU A 190 6.47 -14.58 14.59
C GLU A 190 5.37 -13.49 14.55
N ILE A 191 5.37 -12.67 13.50
CA ILE A 191 4.41 -11.58 13.37
C ILE A 191 3.04 -12.08 12.87
N PRO A 192 1.93 -11.51 13.38
CA PRO A 192 0.61 -11.89 12.92
C PRO A 192 0.46 -11.54 11.43
N TYR A 193 -0.19 -12.42 10.67
CA TYR A 193 -0.49 -12.22 9.25
C TYR A 193 -1.96 -12.52 8.96
N ASN A 194 -2.45 -12.06 7.81
CA ASN A 194 -3.84 -12.28 7.39
C ASN A 194 -4.10 -13.79 7.15
N PRO A 195 -5.10 -14.43 7.77
CA PRO A 195 -5.34 -15.86 7.64
C PRO A 195 -5.71 -16.31 6.22
N LEU A 196 -6.08 -15.39 5.32
CA LEU A 196 -6.25 -15.70 3.90
C LEU A 196 -4.97 -16.24 3.24
N HIS A 197 -3.79 -15.89 3.76
CA HIS A 197 -2.53 -16.43 3.26
C HIS A 197 -2.43 -17.95 3.44
N GLU A 198 -3.10 -18.54 4.44
CA GLU A 198 -3.19 -19.99 4.62
C GLU A 198 -4.16 -20.66 3.65
N ARG A 199 -4.92 -19.86 2.90
CA ARG A 199 -5.94 -20.29 1.94
C ARG A 199 -5.53 -20.02 0.49
N GLY A 200 -4.24 -19.82 0.24
CA GLY A 200 -3.68 -19.63 -1.10
C GLY A 200 -3.77 -18.19 -1.63
N PHE A 201 -4.16 -17.21 -0.81
CA PHE A 201 -4.13 -15.81 -1.19
C PHE A 201 -2.71 -15.25 -0.99
N ILE A 202 -1.99 -14.96 -2.08
CA ILE A 202 -0.68 -14.31 -1.99
C ILE A 202 -0.85 -12.79 -1.96
N SER A 203 -1.50 -12.20 -2.97
CA SER A 203 -1.87 -10.78 -3.00
C SER A 203 -3.30 -10.58 -2.50
N ILE A 204 -3.50 -9.75 -1.48
CA ILE A 204 -4.82 -9.48 -0.88
C ILE A 204 -5.34 -8.09 -1.27
N GLY A 205 -6.64 -8.00 -1.56
CA GLY A 205 -7.36 -6.77 -1.82
C GLY A 205 -8.80 -6.85 -1.33
N CYS A 206 -9.70 -6.11 -1.99
CA CYS A 206 -11.13 -6.27 -1.76
C CYS A 206 -11.59 -7.68 -2.12
N GLU A 207 -12.55 -8.21 -1.36
CA GLU A 207 -13.12 -9.55 -1.54
C GLU A 207 -13.56 -9.83 -2.98
N PRO A 208 -14.37 -9.00 -3.64
CA PRO A 208 -14.90 -9.36 -4.95
C PRO A 208 -13.87 -9.25 -6.08
N CYS A 209 -12.69 -8.67 -5.80
CA CYS A 209 -11.63 -8.42 -6.78
C CYS A 209 -10.34 -9.20 -6.47
N THR A 210 -10.40 -10.14 -5.52
CA THR A 210 -9.25 -10.96 -5.12
C THR A 210 -9.63 -12.45 -5.09
N ARG A 211 -8.74 -13.31 -5.59
CA ARG A 211 -8.85 -14.77 -5.45
C ARG A 211 -7.50 -15.38 -5.10
N ALA A 212 -7.55 -16.58 -4.51
CA ALA A 212 -6.38 -17.42 -4.34
C ALA A 212 -5.73 -17.76 -5.69
N VAL A 213 -4.41 -18.01 -5.67
CA VAL A 213 -3.64 -18.44 -6.83
C VAL A 213 -3.20 -19.90 -6.66
N LEU A 214 -2.98 -20.59 -7.77
CA LEU A 214 -2.46 -21.95 -7.77
C LEU A 214 -0.94 -21.97 -7.49
N PRO A 215 -0.36 -23.13 -7.13
CA PRO A 215 1.09 -23.27 -7.02
C PRO A 215 1.80 -22.76 -8.28
N ASN A 216 2.84 -21.94 -8.09
CA ASN A 216 3.65 -21.30 -9.13
C ASN A 216 2.93 -20.27 -10.03
N GLN A 217 1.66 -19.93 -9.77
CA GLN A 217 1.03 -18.77 -10.41
C GLN A 217 1.57 -17.48 -9.80
N HIS A 218 1.70 -16.46 -10.64
CA HIS A 218 2.18 -15.16 -10.19
C HIS A 218 1.13 -14.49 -9.28
N GLU A 219 1.56 -13.85 -8.19
CA GLU A 219 0.65 -13.28 -7.17
C GLU A 219 -0.38 -12.30 -7.73
N ARG A 220 -0.03 -11.60 -8.81
CA ARG A 220 -0.89 -10.64 -9.51
C ARG A 220 -2.05 -11.29 -10.26
N GLU A 221 -1.96 -12.57 -10.60
CA GLU A 221 -3.05 -13.31 -11.28
C GLU A 221 -4.27 -13.51 -10.38
N GLY A 222 -4.11 -13.35 -9.06
CA GLY A 222 -5.20 -13.33 -8.08
C GLY A 222 -5.98 -12.01 -8.06
N ARG A 223 -5.55 -10.99 -8.79
CA ARG A 223 -6.11 -9.63 -8.75
C ARG A 223 -6.72 -9.25 -10.09
N TRP A 224 -7.96 -8.75 -10.07
CA TRP A 224 -8.68 -8.31 -11.29
C TRP A 224 -8.53 -9.32 -12.43
N TRP A 225 -8.74 -10.60 -12.13
CA TRP A 225 -8.35 -11.70 -13.01
C TRP A 225 -9.10 -11.71 -14.34
N TRP A 226 -10.23 -11.00 -14.43
CA TRP A 226 -11.03 -10.82 -15.63
C TRP A 226 -10.49 -9.75 -16.58
N GLU A 227 -9.62 -8.85 -16.11
CA GLU A 227 -9.01 -7.81 -16.95
C GLU A 227 -7.75 -8.31 -17.68
N GLU A 228 -7.36 -7.61 -18.74
CA GLU A 228 -6.09 -7.83 -19.42
C GLU A 228 -4.90 -7.52 -18.50
N ALA A 229 -3.79 -8.27 -18.65
CA ALA A 229 -2.64 -8.18 -17.75
C ALA A 229 -2.02 -6.76 -17.67
N THR A 230 -2.09 -5.98 -18.75
CA THR A 230 -1.61 -4.59 -18.84
C THR A 230 -2.43 -3.61 -17.99
N HIS A 231 -3.68 -3.95 -17.66
CA HIS A 231 -4.59 -3.08 -16.92
C HIS A 231 -4.67 -3.40 -15.42
N LYS A 232 -3.98 -4.46 -14.96
CA LYS A 232 -4.04 -4.95 -13.57
C LYS A 232 -3.26 -4.09 -12.57
N GLU A 233 -3.00 -2.81 -12.83
CA GLU A 233 -2.34 -1.94 -11.85
C GLU A 233 -3.30 -1.14 -10.99
N CYS A 234 -2.98 -1.06 -9.70
CA CYS A 234 -3.82 -0.31 -8.78
C CYS A 234 -3.65 1.19 -9.04
N GLY A 235 -4.76 1.92 -9.18
CA GLY A 235 -4.76 3.37 -9.35
C GLY A 235 -3.99 4.18 -8.28
N LEU A 236 -3.68 3.60 -7.12
CA LEU A 236 -2.81 4.25 -6.12
C LEU A 236 -1.36 4.45 -6.57
N HIS A 237 -0.91 3.72 -7.57
CA HIS A 237 0.49 3.71 -8.00
C HIS A 237 0.61 4.04 -9.49
N ALA A 238 -0.41 4.68 -10.07
CA ALA A 238 -0.46 5.03 -11.48
C ALA A 238 0.73 5.90 -11.92
N GLY A 239 1.31 6.70 -11.00
CA GLY A 239 2.52 7.48 -11.27
C GLY A 239 3.77 6.65 -11.60
N ASN A 240 3.77 5.35 -11.33
CA ASN A 240 4.89 4.44 -11.62
C ASN A 240 4.75 3.74 -12.98
N LEU A 241 3.67 3.94 -13.72
CA LEU A 241 3.49 3.39 -15.05
C LEU A 241 4.24 4.23 -16.09
N LYS A 242 5.09 3.61 -16.92
CA LYS A 242 5.62 4.26 -18.12
C LYS A 242 4.44 4.57 -19.04
N LYS A 243 4.29 5.83 -19.45
CA LYS A 243 3.37 6.25 -20.51
C LYS A 243 3.77 5.65 -21.85
#